data_AF-A0A2T0XR60-F1
#
_entry.id   AF-A0A2T0XR60-F1
#
_cell.length_a   1.000
_cell.length_b   1.000
_cell.length_c   1.000
_cell.angle_alpha   90.00
_cell.angle_beta   90.00
_cell.angle_gamma   90.00
#
_symmetry.space_group_name_H-M   'P 1'
#
loop_
_entity.id
_entity.type
_entity.pdbx_description
1 polymer ?
#
loop_
_entity_poly.entity_id
_entity_poly.type
_entity_poly.pdbx_seq_one_letter_code
_entity_poly.pdbx_strand_id
1 'polypeptide(L)'
;MTCKEFNNQLALLQQPGEVPREMEVHMSNCVSCMEAFEKTKLLFDFVAEEKAKKISPFVTTRIMAQIESAEKPGKVMVRPVLASVFSLVVLLMGFFSASLFTSSEPSSLADTSEVIATDYFFSDNPGSQLEDIWLNTYSYE
;
A
#
# COMPACT_ATOMS: atom_id res chain seq x y z
N MET A 1 -23.69 11.86 -50.65
CA MET A 1 -23.60 12.33 -49.25
C MET A 1 -24.19 13.72 -49.09
N THR A 2 -24.68 14.05 -47.91
CA THR A 2 -25.07 15.41 -47.53
C THR A 2 -23.86 16.21 -47.03
N CYS A 3 -23.90 17.55 -47.10
CA CYS A 3 -22.81 18.40 -46.58
C CYS A 3 -22.55 18.17 -45.08
N LYS A 4 -23.60 17.80 -44.32
CA LYS A 4 -23.47 17.48 -42.88
C LYS A 4 -22.67 16.20 -42.65
N GLU A 5 -22.95 15.15 -43.43
CA GLU A 5 -22.18 13.90 -43.40
C GLU A 5 -20.73 14.14 -43.81
N PHE A 6 -20.49 15.01 -44.78
CA PHE A 6 -19.14 15.40 -45.20
C PHE A 6 -18.35 16.01 -44.07
N ASN A 7 -18.90 17.01 -43.39
CA ASN A 7 -18.20 17.67 -42.28
C ASN A 7 -17.96 16.72 -41.10
N ASN A 8 -18.89 15.80 -40.83
CA ASN A 8 -18.69 14.79 -39.80
C ASN A 8 -17.56 13.81 -40.16
N GLN A 9 -17.52 13.34 -41.42
CA GLN A 9 -16.42 12.49 -41.88
C GLN A 9 -15.08 13.24 -41.87
N LEU A 10 -15.08 14.51 -42.29
CA LEU A 10 -13.92 15.39 -42.26
C LEU A 10 -13.35 15.57 -40.84
N ALA A 11 -14.21 15.68 -39.83
CA ALA A 11 -13.79 15.81 -38.43
C ALA A 11 -13.21 14.51 -37.83
N LEU A 12 -13.56 13.35 -38.41
CA LEU A 12 -13.07 12.04 -37.96
C LEU A 12 -11.77 11.61 -38.66
N LEU A 13 -11.34 12.34 -39.70
CA LEU A 13 -10.09 12.03 -40.39
C LEU A 13 -8.88 12.22 -39.46
N GLN A 14 -8.15 11.13 -39.22
CA GLN A 14 -6.89 11.17 -38.47
C GLN A 14 -5.70 11.57 -39.35
N GLN A 15 -5.78 11.34 -40.67
CA GLN A 15 -4.73 11.65 -41.63
C GLN A 15 -5.33 12.15 -42.95
N PRO A 16 -4.68 13.12 -43.62
CA PRO A 16 -5.19 13.72 -44.87
C PRO A 16 -5.13 12.80 -46.09
N GLY A 17 -4.51 11.61 -45.98
CA GLY A 17 -4.30 10.68 -47.09
C GLY A 17 -5.43 9.69 -47.35
N GLU A 18 -6.33 9.47 -46.40
CA GLU A 18 -7.44 8.52 -46.54
C GLU A 18 -8.76 9.26 -46.75
N VAL A 19 -8.97 9.77 -47.96
CA VAL A 19 -10.27 10.35 -48.34
C VAL A 19 -11.12 9.27 -49.02
N PRO A 20 -12.33 8.97 -48.51
CA PRO A 20 -13.22 8.03 -49.16
C PRO A 20 -13.70 8.59 -50.51
N ARG A 21 -13.86 7.73 -51.52
CA ARG A 21 -14.30 8.14 -52.88
C ARG A 21 -15.59 8.95 -52.90
N GLU A 22 -16.49 8.72 -51.94
CA GLU A 22 -17.74 9.47 -51.81
C GLU A 22 -17.51 10.95 -51.46
N MET A 23 -16.48 11.25 -50.67
CA MET A 23 -16.07 12.63 -50.36
C MET A 23 -15.47 13.32 -51.58
N GLU A 24 -14.65 12.63 -52.36
CA GLU A 24 -14.05 13.19 -53.59
C GLU A 24 -15.13 13.63 -54.60
N VAL A 25 -16.15 12.80 -54.80
CA VAL A 25 -17.29 13.10 -55.69
C VAL A 25 -18.14 14.25 -55.13
N HIS A 26 -18.23 14.41 -53.82
CA HIS A 26 -18.96 15.53 -53.24
C HIS A 26 -18.18 16.85 -53.35
N MET A 27 -16.86 16.81 -53.18
CA MET A 27 -15.99 17.97 -53.35
C MET A 27 -16.02 18.53 -54.77
N SER A 28 -16.13 17.67 -55.80
CA SER A 28 -16.25 18.13 -57.19
C SER A 28 -17.53 18.92 -57.46
N ASN A 29 -18.57 18.69 -56.66
CA ASN A 29 -19.91 19.25 -56.86
C ASN A 29 -20.27 20.33 -55.84
N CYS A 30 -19.48 20.51 -54.77
CA CYS A 30 -19.80 21.41 -53.67
C CYS A 30 -18.56 22.23 -53.26
N VAL A 31 -18.56 23.51 -53.68
CA VAL A 31 -17.44 24.45 -53.45
C VAL A 31 -17.17 24.66 -51.95
N SER A 32 -18.20 24.72 -51.11
CA SER A 32 -18.03 24.94 -49.68
C SER A 32 -17.36 23.76 -48.97
N CYS A 33 -17.67 22.53 -49.38
CA CYS A 33 -17.05 21.32 -48.83
C CYS A 33 -15.60 21.17 -49.31
N MET A 34 -15.32 21.57 -50.56
CA MET A 34 -13.95 21.62 -51.09
C MET A 34 -13.10 22.63 -50.31
N GLU A 35 -13.60 23.84 -50.06
CA GLU A 35 -12.88 24.86 -49.28
C GLU A 35 -12.64 24.42 -47.83
N ALA A 36 -13.63 23.77 -47.22
CA ALA A 36 -13.49 23.20 -45.88
C ALA A 36 -12.37 22.14 -45.82
N PHE A 37 -12.30 21.26 -46.83
CA PHE A 37 -11.26 20.24 -46.93
C PHE A 37 -9.86 20.85 -47.15
N GLU A 38 -9.74 21.88 -47.97
CA GLU A 38 -8.47 22.57 -48.19
C GLU A 38 -7.95 23.23 -46.91
N LYS A 39 -8.85 23.88 -46.16
CA LYS A 39 -8.52 24.47 -44.85
C LYS A 39 -8.07 23.43 -43.85
N THR A 40 -8.74 22.27 -43.76
CA THR A 40 -8.31 21.20 -42.85
C THR A 40 -6.97 20.62 -43.27
N LYS A 41 -6.72 20.45 -44.56
CA LYS A 41 -5.41 20.00 -45.07
C LYS A 41 -4.29 20.96 -44.65
N LEU A 42 -4.48 22.27 -44.81
CA LEU A 42 -3.51 23.27 -44.38
C LEU A 42 -3.24 23.22 -42.87
N LEU A 43 -4.25 22.97 -42.05
CA LEU A 43 -4.09 22.77 -40.61
C LEU A 43 -3.25 21.53 -40.29
N PHE A 44 -3.49 20.41 -40.99
CA PHE A 44 -2.67 19.20 -40.81
C PHE A 44 -1.22 19.42 -41.23
N ASP A 45 -0.97 20.16 -42.32
CA ASP A 45 0.38 20.50 -42.77
C ASP A 45 1.10 21.37 -41.73
N PHE A 46 0.42 22.35 -41.14
CA PHE A 46 0.97 23.18 -40.05
C PHE A 46 1.32 22.35 -38.81
N VAL A 47 0.42 21.44 -38.40
CA VAL A 47 0.66 20.53 -37.27
C VAL A 47 1.82 19.58 -37.57
N ALA A 48 1.95 19.10 -38.80
CA ALA A 48 3.07 18.26 -39.22
C ALA A 48 4.40 19.04 -39.16
N GLU A 49 4.41 20.31 -39.58
CA GLU A 49 5.57 21.19 -39.47
C GLU A 49 5.96 21.43 -38.01
N GLU A 50 5.00 21.69 -37.12
CA GLU A 50 5.27 21.85 -35.69
C GLU A 50 5.79 20.56 -35.05
N LYS A 51 5.23 19.40 -35.40
CA LYS A 51 5.73 18.10 -34.92
C LYS A 51 7.12 17.77 -35.46
N ALA A 52 7.45 18.21 -36.67
CA ALA A 52 8.76 18.03 -37.28
C ALA A 52 9.85 18.89 -36.61
N LYS A 53 9.47 19.98 -35.93
CA LYS A 53 10.41 20.74 -35.10
C LYS A 53 10.88 19.83 -33.97
N LYS A 54 12.17 19.46 -34.01
CA LYS A 54 12.84 18.64 -33.01
C LYS A 54 12.73 19.29 -31.64
N ILE A 55 11.75 18.88 -30.85
CA ILE A 55 11.70 19.15 -29.43
C ILE A 55 12.92 18.47 -28.81
N SER A 56 13.70 19.21 -28.01
CA SER A 56 14.88 18.62 -27.40
C SER A 56 14.46 17.44 -26.48
N PRO A 57 15.11 16.28 -26.56
CA PRO A 57 14.75 15.09 -25.78
C PRO A 57 14.85 15.31 -24.26
N PHE A 58 15.53 16.39 -23.84
CA PHE A 58 15.64 16.82 -22.45
C PHE A 58 14.34 17.40 -21.88
N VAL A 59 13.44 17.92 -22.71
CA VAL A 59 12.15 18.46 -22.24
C VAL A 59 11.23 17.32 -21.80
N THR A 60 11.14 16.26 -22.61
CA THR A 60 10.30 15.10 -22.30
C THR A 60 10.77 14.37 -21.05
N THR A 61 12.07 14.18 -20.89
CA THR A 61 12.66 13.56 -19.69
C THR A 61 12.43 14.40 -18.43
N ARG A 62 12.52 15.73 -18.52
CA ARG A 62 12.24 16.62 -17.39
C ARG A 62 10.77 16.61 -16.97
N ILE A 63 9.84 16.58 -17.92
CA ILE A 63 8.41 16.49 -17.65
C ILE A 63 8.08 15.14 -17.01
N MET A 64 8.63 14.05 -17.55
CA MET A 64 8.40 12.69 -17.03
C MET A 64 8.95 12.53 -15.61
N ALA A 65 10.13 13.10 -15.32
CA ALA A 65 10.69 13.13 -13.97
C ALA A 65 9.83 13.95 -12.99
N GLN A 66 9.22 15.06 -13.43
CA GLN A 66 8.30 15.83 -12.59
C GLN A 66 7.02 15.06 -12.28
N ILE A 67 6.44 14.37 -13.26
CA ILE A 67 5.26 13.54 -13.08
C ILE A 67 5.54 12.40 -12.09
N GLU A 68 6.67 11.69 -12.27
CA GLU A 68 7.05 10.59 -11.37
C GLU A 68 7.36 11.08 -9.94
N SER A 69 7.92 12.29 -9.80
CA SER A 69 8.16 12.91 -8.49
C SER A 69 6.87 13.32 -7.77
N ALA A 70 5.84 13.70 -8.52
CA ALA A 70 4.53 14.07 -7.97
C ALA A 70 3.72 12.84 -7.54
N GLU A 71 3.93 11.69 -8.18
CA GLU A 71 3.18 10.46 -7.93
C GLU A 71 3.69 9.64 -6.73
N LYS A 72 4.87 9.97 -6.19
CA LYS A 72 5.38 9.37 -4.95
C LYS A 72 5.04 10.28 -3.76
N PRO A 73 3.87 10.13 -3.11
CA PRO A 73 3.66 10.78 -1.81
C PRO A 73 4.78 10.28 -0.89
N GLY A 74 5.59 11.22 -0.40
CA GLY A 74 6.76 10.95 0.42
C GLY A 74 6.44 9.88 1.46
N LYS A 75 7.13 8.73 1.36
CA LYS A 75 6.99 7.60 2.27
C LYS A 75 7.24 8.14 3.66
N VAL A 76 6.16 8.35 4.41
CA VAL A 76 6.15 9.09 5.67
C VAL A 76 7.13 8.39 6.62
N MET A 77 8.27 9.02 6.86
CA MET A 77 9.40 8.50 7.65
C MET A 77 9.09 8.44 9.16
N VAL A 78 7.80 8.46 9.52
CA VAL A 78 7.26 8.48 10.88
C VAL A 78 7.03 7.05 11.41
N ARG A 79 7.03 6.05 10.52
CA ARG A 79 6.81 4.63 10.85
C ARG A 79 7.82 4.03 11.84
N PRO A 80 9.15 4.30 11.79
CA PRO A 80 10.08 3.71 12.74
C PRO A 80 10.02 4.37 14.14
N VAL A 81 9.75 5.68 14.22
CA VAL A 81 9.69 6.39 15.51
C VAL A 81 8.45 5.96 16.31
N LEU A 82 7.30 5.84 15.65
CA LEU A 82 6.08 5.37 16.31
C LEU A 82 6.24 3.94 16.84
N ALA A 83 6.87 3.05 16.08
CA ALA A 83 7.11 1.67 16.54
C ALA A 83 7.96 1.61 17.82
N SER A 84 9.00 2.44 17.92
CA SER A 84 9.84 2.53 19.12
C SER A 84 9.07 3.05 20.33
N VAL A 85 8.23 4.07 20.15
CA VAL A 85 7.43 4.65 21.24
C VAL A 85 6.39 3.64 21.73
N PHE A 86 5.68 2.96 20.82
CA PHE A 86 4.71 1.93 21.19
C PHE A 86 5.36 0.75 21.91
N SER A 87 6.54 0.31 21.49
CA SER A 87 7.26 -0.77 22.17
C SER A 87 7.62 -0.42 23.61
N LEU A 88 8.03 0.82 23.87
CA LEU A 88 8.36 1.29 25.22
C LEU A 88 7.11 1.38 26.11
N VAL A 89 5.98 1.84 25.57
CA VAL A 89 4.69 1.88 26.28
C VAL A 89 4.20 0.47 26.66
N VAL A 90 4.32 -0.50 25.74
CA VAL A 90 3.94 -1.91 26.01
C VAL A 90 4.82 -2.52 27.10
N LEU A 91 6.12 -2.22 27.10
CA LEU A 91 7.05 -2.73 28.12
C LEU A 91 6.72 -2.16 29.51
N LEU A 92 6.42 -0.87 29.59
CA LEU A 92 5.97 -0.23 30.84
C LEU A 92 4.65 -0.85 31.32
N MET A 93 3.66 -1.00 30.45
CA MET A 93 2.38 -1.65 30.78
C MET A 93 2.58 -3.08 31.29
N GLY A 94 3.43 -3.88 30.64
CA GLY A 94 3.75 -5.25 31.08
C GLY A 94 4.43 -5.31 32.46
N PHE A 95 5.34 -4.39 32.73
CA PHE A 95 6.02 -4.30 34.03
C PHE A 95 5.02 -3.91 35.15
N PHE A 96 4.18 -2.91 34.91
CA PHE A 96 3.17 -2.50 35.88
C PHE A 96 2.06 -3.55 36.07
N SER A 97 1.65 -4.26 35.01
CA SER A 97 0.69 -5.35 35.14
C SER A 97 1.23 -6.47 36.00
N ALA A 98 2.51 -6.86 35.84
CA ALA A 98 3.12 -7.88 36.69
C ALA A 98 3.09 -7.48 38.18
N SER A 99 3.37 -6.21 38.49
CA SER A 99 3.32 -5.73 39.88
C SER A 99 1.93 -5.78 40.51
N LEU A 100 0.87 -5.57 39.72
CA LEU A 100 -0.51 -5.59 40.20
C LEU A 100 -1.05 -7.02 40.35
N PHE A 101 -0.66 -7.95 39.48
CA PHE A 101 -1.10 -9.35 39.53
C PHE A 101 -0.27 -10.22 40.50
N THR A 102 0.97 -9.86 40.82
CA THR A 102 1.76 -10.52 41.87
C THR A 102 1.21 -10.27 43.28
N SER A 103 0.53 -9.15 43.51
CA SER A 103 -0.14 -8.85 44.79
C SER A 103 -1.45 -9.63 45.00
N SER A 104 -1.89 -10.43 44.03
CA SER A 104 -3.18 -11.13 44.04
C SER A 104 -3.03 -12.60 43.61
N GLU A 105 -2.25 -13.40 44.34
CA GLU A 105 -2.59 -14.79 44.75
C GLU A 105 -1.46 -15.42 45.60
N PRO A 106 -1.75 -16.46 46.41
CA PRO A 106 -1.53 -16.45 47.85
C PRO A 106 -0.15 -16.96 48.26
N SER A 107 0.26 -16.49 49.43
CA SER A 107 1.40 -16.94 50.25
C SER A 107 1.36 -18.42 50.68
N SER A 108 0.70 -19.33 49.96
CA SER A 108 0.53 -20.73 50.37
C SER A 108 1.69 -21.65 49.96
N LEU A 109 2.44 -21.32 48.90
CA LEU A 109 3.60 -22.14 48.47
C LEU A 109 4.82 -21.93 49.37
N ALA A 110 4.98 -20.75 49.95
CA ALA A 110 6.06 -20.48 50.89
C ALA A 110 5.81 -21.19 52.24
N ASP A 111 4.59 -21.06 52.78
CA ASP A 111 4.17 -21.72 54.02
C ASP A 111 4.25 -23.25 53.94
N THR A 112 3.86 -23.84 52.81
CA THR A 112 3.93 -25.31 52.64
C THR A 112 5.38 -25.79 52.56
N SER A 113 6.27 -25.06 51.88
CA SER A 113 7.69 -25.45 51.80
C SER A 113 8.43 -25.33 53.13
N GLU A 114 8.07 -24.34 53.96
CA GLU A 114 8.65 -24.14 55.28
C GLU A 114 8.15 -25.22 56.26
N VAL A 115 6.85 -25.51 56.25
CA VAL A 115 6.26 -26.56 57.10
C VAL A 115 6.81 -27.95 56.76
N ILE A 116 6.95 -28.27 55.48
CA ILE A 116 7.53 -29.56 55.03
C ILE A 116 9.01 -29.66 55.42
N ALA A 117 9.77 -28.56 55.35
CA ALA A 117 11.16 -28.55 55.77
C ALA A 117 11.29 -28.71 57.29
N THR A 118 10.43 -28.08 58.09
CA THR A 118 10.46 -28.23 59.56
C THR A 118 10.08 -29.65 59.98
N ASP A 119 9.02 -30.24 59.44
CA ASP A 119 8.63 -31.62 59.79
C ASP A 119 9.71 -32.63 59.40
N TYR A 120 10.45 -32.38 58.31
CA TYR A 120 11.58 -33.20 57.91
C TYR A 120 12.72 -33.19 58.94
N PHE A 121 13.13 -32.01 59.41
CA PHE A 121 14.27 -31.85 60.32
C PHE A 121 13.97 -32.23 61.77
N PHE A 122 12.70 -32.17 62.19
CA PHE A 122 12.29 -32.50 63.56
C PHE A 122 11.71 -33.92 63.71
N SER A 123 11.64 -34.70 62.63
CA SER A 123 11.23 -36.11 62.72
C SER A 123 12.39 -37.02 63.16
N ASP A 124 12.10 -38.01 64.00
CA ASP A 124 13.09 -38.96 64.53
C ASP A 124 13.69 -39.89 63.46
N ASN A 125 13.18 -39.87 62.23
CA ASN A 125 13.69 -40.70 61.13
C ASN A 125 13.48 -40.05 59.74
N PRO A 126 14.33 -39.07 59.36
CA PRO A 126 14.14 -38.24 58.17
C PRO A 126 14.33 -38.96 56.84
N GLY A 127 14.80 -40.22 56.83
CA GLY A 127 15.01 -40.98 55.60
C GLY A 127 13.74 -41.63 55.04
N SER A 128 12.88 -42.18 55.91
CA SER A 128 11.79 -43.07 55.48
C SER A 128 10.46 -42.38 55.22
N GLN A 129 10.26 -41.16 55.75
CA GLN A 129 8.97 -40.46 55.61
C GLN A 129 8.83 -39.71 54.28
N LEU A 130 9.94 -39.41 53.61
CA LEU A 130 9.92 -38.64 52.36
C LEU A 130 9.31 -39.45 51.21
N GLU A 131 9.48 -40.77 51.23
CA GLU A 131 8.91 -41.71 50.25
C GLU A 131 7.40 -41.92 50.51
N ASP A 132 6.98 -42.03 51.76
CA ASP A 132 5.55 -42.19 52.14
C ASP A 132 4.72 -40.91 51.89
N ILE A 133 5.30 -39.73 52.11
CA ILE A 133 4.64 -38.45 51.83
C ILE A 133 4.52 -38.24 50.32
N TRP A 134 5.56 -38.55 49.55
CA TRP A 134 5.54 -38.38 48.08
C TRP A 134 4.58 -39.36 47.40
N LEU A 135 4.49 -40.60 47.89
CA LEU A 135 3.55 -41.60 47.37
C LEU A 135 2.08 -41.30 47.69
N ASN A 136 1.78 -40.66 48.83
CA ASN A 136 0.40 -40.38 49.24
C ASN A 136 -0.12 -38.99 48.84
N THR A 137 0.73 -38.09 48.35
CA THR A 137 0.28 -36.75 47.92
C THR A 137 -0.57 -36.78 46.63
N TYR A 138 -0.47 -37.85 45.84
CA TYR A 138 -1.25 -38.02 44.60
C TYR A 138 -2.44 -38.98 44.71
N SER A 139 -2.69 -39.60 45.87
CA SER A 139 -3.77 -40.57 46.04
C SER A 139 -5.08 -39.98 46.57
N TYR A 140 -5.10 -38.69 46.90
CA TYR A 140 -6.29 -37.92 47.28
C TYR A 140 -6.46 -36.70 46.36
N GLU A 141 -6.64 -36.94 45.05
CA GLU A 141 -7.42 -36.06 44.16
C GLU A 141 -8.72 -36.76 43.77
#